data_AF-A0A381SQ89-F1
#
_entry.id   AF-A0A381SQ89-F1
#
_cell.length_a   1.000
_cell.length_b   1.000
_cell.length_c   1.000
_cell.angle_alpha   90.00
_cell.angle_beta   90.00
_cell.angle_gamma   90.00
#
_symmetry.space_group_name_H-M   'P 1'
#
loop_
_entity.id
_entity.type
_entity.pdbx_description
1 polymer ?
#
loop_
_entity_poly.entity_id
_entity_poly.type
_entity_poly.pdbx_seq_one_letter_code
_entity_poly.pdbx_strand_id
1 'polypeptide(L)'
;MSDQANKKQGKEAKHDHGHDHDHRHGEEVTPELISKYKEPAVKALQEELILDQLSRDLELEVTPEELEQELQNMAQLLGGGGNLQQMKKEWEKNGVLARLHSRMKRDKTLNSALEKITLKEVMVDRKDLIADNK
;
A
#
# COMPACT_ATOMS: atom_id res chain seq x y z
N MET A 1 -39.93 -65.29 -12.33
CA MET A 1 -39.47 -65.69 -13.68
C MET A 1 -39.48 -64.40 -14.50
N SER A 2 -38.42 -63.74 -14.95
CA SER A 2 -36.96 -63.95 -15.12
C SER A 2 -36.62 -62.77 -16.08
N ASP A 3 -35.49 -62.11 -16.18
CA ASP A 3 -34.14 -62.28 -15.68
C ASP A 3 -33.40 -60.95 -15.96
N GLN A 4 -32.17 -60.90 -15.46
CA GLN A 4 -31.28 -59.76 -15.28
C GLN A 4 -30.75 -59.01 -16.53
N ALA A 5 -30.19 -57.83 -16.20
CA ALA A 5 -28.95 -57.24 -16.70
C ALA A 5 -28.93 -56.48 -18.04
N ASN A 6 -28.63 -55.18 -17.95
CA ASN A 6 -27.55 -54.64 -18.77
C ASN A 6 -26.71 -53.60 -18.01
N LYS A 7 -25.42 -53.91 -17.87
CA LYS A 7 -24.34 -53.08 -17.34
C LYS A 7 -24.17 -51.84 -18.23
N LYS A 8 -24.14 -50.65 -17.63
CA LYS A 8 -23.29 -49.55 -18.12
C LYS A 8 -22.47 -48.99 -16.97
N GLN A 9 -21.20 -49.37 -16.96
CA GLN A 9 -20.13 -48.72 -16.22
C GLN A 9 -20.07 -47.25 -16.66
N GLY A 10 -20.30 -46.34 -15.72
CA GLY A 10 -20.02 -44.92 -15.86
C GLY A 10 -19.06 -44.53 -14.75
N LYS A 11 -17.81 -44.25 -15.13
CA LYS A 11 -16.65 -43.99 -14.28
C LYS A 11 -16.95 -42.92 -13.21
N GLU A 12 -16.63 -43.24 -11.97
CA GLU A 12 -16.39 -42.26 -10.90
C GLU A 12 -15.29 -41.30 -11.36
N ALA A 13 -15.64 -40.04 -11.61
CA ALA A 13 -14.66 -38.97 -11.75
C ALA A 13 -14.19 -38.59 -10.34
N LYS A 14 -13.18 -39.31 -9.85
CA LYS A 14 -12.34 -38.80 -8.75
C LYS A 14 -11.58 -37.60 -9.27
N HIS A 15 -12.05 -36.41 -8.92
CA HIS A 15 -11.28 -35.17 -9.04
C HIS A 15 -10.20 -35.20 -7.94
N ASP A 16 -9.11 -35.90 -8.22
CA ASP A 16 -7.88 -35.75 -7.47
C ASP A 16 -7.20 -34.48 -7.96
N HIS A 17 -7.59 -33.35 -7.37
CA HIS A 17 -6.79 -32.13 -7.45
C HIS A 17 -5.60 -32.30 -6.52
N GLY A 18 -4.65 -33.14 -6.94
CA GLY A 18 -3.27 -33.08 -6.50
C GLY A 18 -2.67 -31.77 -7.01
N HIS A 19 -3.09 -30.67 -6.40
CA HIS A 19 -2.43 -29.39 -6.54
C HIS A 19 -1.14 -29.53 -5.74
N ASP A 20 -0.11 -30.00 -6.45
CA ASP A 20 1.28 -29.91 -6.04
C ASP A 20 1.56 -28.42 -5.90
N HIS A 21 1.30 -27.89 -4.71
CA HIS A 21 1.68 -26.54 -4.35
C HIS A 21 3.20 -26.56 -4.22
N ASP A 22 3.87 -26.37 -5.35
CA ASP A 22 5.27 -26.01 -5.42
C ASP A 22 5.43 -24.63 -4.76
N HIS A 23 5.45 -24.63 -3.43
CA HIS A 23 5.69 -23.45 -2.59
C HIS A 23 7.18 -23.12 -2.58
N ARG A 24 7.77 -22.90 -3.76
CA ARG A 24 9.17 -22.49 -3.83
C ARG A 24 9.43 -21.41 -4.86
N HIS A 25 8.82 -20.26 -4.62
CA HIS A 25 9.35 -18.98 -5.09
C HIS A 25 9.39 -17.98 -3.94
N GLY A 26 10.25 -18.25 -2.95
CA GLY A 26 10.90 -17.12 -2.29
C GLY A 26 11.89 -16.56 -3.29
N GLU A 27 11.68 -15.35 -3.80
CA GLU A 27 12.76 -14.63 -4.48
C GLU A 27 13.94 -14.57 -3.51
N GLU A 28 14.99 -15.34 -3.80
CA GLU A 28 16.21 -15.27 -3.02
C GLU A 28 16.80 -13.88 -3.18
N VAL A 29 17.02 -13.19 -2.06
CA VAL A 29 17.61 -11.85 -2.06
C VAL A 29 19.04 -11.97 -2.56
N THR A 30 19.26 -11.67 -3.84
CA THR A 30 20.58 -11.74 -4.45
C THR A 30 21.41 -10.50 -4.11
N PRO A 31 22.75 -10.59 -4.13
CA PRO A 31 23.62 -9.42 -3.99
C PRO A 31 23.32 -8.30 -4.99
N GLU A 32 22.87 -8.65 -6.21
CA GLU A 32 22.50 -7.69 -7.25
C GLU A 32 21.22 -6.91 -6.87
N LEU A 33 20.23 -7.58 -6.28
CA LEU A 33 19.02 -6.91 -5.76
C LEU A 33 19.38 -5.99 -4.59
N ILE A 34 20.26 -6.42 -3.69
CA ILE A 34 20.76 -5.58 -2.60
C ILE A 34 21.45 -4.34 -3.17
N SER A 35 22.38 -4.51 -4.11
CA SER A 35 23.08 -3.38 -4.73
C SER A 35 22.12 -2.41 -5.44
N LYS A 36 21.06 -2.92 -6.08
CA LYS A 36 20.07 -2.11 -6.79
C LYS A 36 19.18 -1.29 -5.85
N TYR A 37 18.74 -1.87 -4.73
CA TYR A 37 17.74 -1.25 -3.86
C TYR A 37 18.32 -0.59 -2.62
N LYS A 38 19.57 -0.88 -2.25
CA LYS A 38 20.20 -0.36 -1.03
C LYS A 38 20.19 1.16 -0.97
N GLU A 39 20.66 1.84 -2.01
CA GLU A 39 20.73 3.31 -2.02
C GLU A 39 19.34 3.97 -1.95
N PRO A 40 18.36 3.58 -2.79
CA PRO A 40 16.97 4.06 -2.64
C PRO A 40 16.38 3.79 -1.26
N ALA A 41 16.61 2.61 -0.69
CA ALA A 41 16.09 2.23 0.62
C ALA A 41 16.72 3.05 1.75
N VAL A 42 18.04 3.29 1.69
CA VAL A 42 18.74 4.15 2.66
C VAL A 42 18.23 5.58 2.56
N LYS A 43 18.04 6.11 1.35
CA LYS A 43 17.51 7.46 1.15
C LYS A 43 16.10 7.59 1.72
N ALA A 44 15.21 6.65 1.40
CA ALA A 44 13.86 6.63 1.95
C ALA A 44 13.87 6.58 3.48
N LEU A 45 14.71 5.73 4.08
CA LEU A 45 14.84 5.68 5.54
C LEU A 45 15.33 7.00 6.14
N GLN A 46 16.30 7.66 5.51
CA GLN A 46 16.79 8.96 5.96
C GLN A 46 15.70 10.03 5.90
N GLU A 47 14.93 10.09 4.81
CA GLU A 47 13.81 11.01 4.66
C GLU A 47 12.76 10.80 5.75
N GLU A 48 12.39 9.54 6.03
CA GLU A 48 11.45 9.21 7.10
C GLU A 48 11.95 9.64 8.48
N LEU A 49 13.24 9.41 8.79
CA LEU A 49 13.83 9.79 10.07
C LEU A 49 13.88 11.31 10.25
N ILE A 50 14.21 12.05 9.19
CA ILE A 50 14.24 13.51 9.21
C ILE A 50 12.83 14.08 9.42
N LEU A 51 11.84 13.59 8.67
CA LEU A 51 10.46 14.02 8.82
C LEU A 51 9.91 13.67 10.21
N ASP A 52 10.23 12.49 10.74
CA ASP A 52 9.79 12.09 12.07
C ASP A 52 10.43 12.96 13.16
N GLN A 53 11.70 13.32 13.04
CA GLN A 53 12.32 14.28 13.95
C GLN A 53 11.69 15.67 13.84
N LEU A 54 11.50 16.17 12.61
CA LEU A 54 10.87 17.47 12.39
C LEU A 54 9.44 17.52 12.96
N SER A 55 8.69 16.43 12.83
CA SER A 55 7.35 16.34 13.42
C SER A 55 7.37 16.48 14.95
N ARG A 56 8.39 15.92 15.63
CA ARG A 56 8.58 16.06 17.07
C ARG A 56 8.94 17.49 17.45
N ASP A 57 9.88 18.08 16.71
CA ASP A 57 10.36 19.45 16.97
C ASP A 57 9.25 20.49 16.75
N LEU A 58 8.29 20.19 15.87
CA LEU A 58 7.13 21.03 15.58
C LEU A 58 5.89 20.66 16.41
N GLU A 59 5.99 19.68 17.31
CA GLU A 59 4.88 19.16 18.11
C GLU A 59 3.65 18.78 17.26
N LEU A 60 3.91 18.20 16.08
CA LEU A 60 2.88 17.80 15.13
C LEU A 60 2.42 16.37 15.39
N GLU A 61 1.14 16.25 15.72
CA GLU A 61 0.44 14.98 15.87
C GLU A 61 -0.76 14.91 14.92
N VAL A 62 -1.13 13.69 14.53
CA VAL A 62 -2.37 13.41 13.81
C VAL A 62 -3.44 13.12 14.86
N THR A 63 -4.44 13.96 14.96
CA THR A 63 -5.49 13.76 15.98
C THR A 63 -6.43 12.62 15.55
N PRO A 64 -7.15 11.99 16.50
CA PRO A 64 -8.16 10.98 16.18
C PRO A 64 -9.23 11.49 15.21
N GLU A 65 -9.59 12.77 15.30
CA GLU A 65 -10.58 13.41 14.44
C GLU A 65 -10.06 13.58 13.01
N GLU A 66 -8.80 14.02 12.85
CA GLU A 66 -8.14 14.11 11.54
C GLU A 66 -8.08 12.71 10.89
N LEU A 67 -7.71 11.69 11.66
CA LEU A 67 -7.64 10.31 11.18
C LEU A 67 -9.02 9.78 10.75
N GLU A 68 -10.07 10.04 11.54
CA GLU A 68 -11.44 9.61 11.19
C GLU A 68 -11.95 10.32 9.94
N GLN A 69 -11.63 11.61 9.76
CA GLN A 69 -11.96 12.34 8.55
C GLN A 69 -11.27 11.75 7.32
N GLU A 70 -9.98 11.41 7.43
CA GLU A 70 -9.26 10.78 6.32
C GLU A 70 -9.78 9.37 6.02
N LEU A 71 -10.17 8.59 7.03
CA LEU A 71 -10.86 7.32 6.84
C LEU A 71 -12.19 7.49 6.09
N GLN A 72 -12.94 8.54 6.41
CA GLN A 72 -14.19 8.85 5.72
C GLN A 72 -13.93 9.26 4.26
N ASN A 73 -12.90 10.08 3.99
CA ASN A 73 -12.49 10.45 2.64
C ASN A 73 -12.11 9.21 1.81
N MET A 74 -11.35 8.30 2.41
CA MET A 74 -10.95 7.04 1.77
C MET A 74 -12.14 6.12 1.48
N ALA A 75 -13.08 6.01 2.42
CA ALA A 75 -14.30 5.22 2.23
C ALA A 75 -15.14 5.75 1.05
N GLN A 76 -15.25 7.08 0.93
CA GLN A 76 -15.90 7.72 -0.22
C GLN A 76 -15.15 7.45 -1.53
N LEU A 77 -13.82 7.58 -1.54
CA LEU A 77 -12.98 7.35 -2.73
C LEU A 77 -13.10 5.92 -3.25
N LEU A 78 -13.17 4.93 -2.36
CA LEU A 78 -13.31 3.51 -2.70
C LEU A 78 -14.74 3.11 -3.13
N GLY A 79 -15.61 4.10 -3.37
CA GLY A 79 -17.00 3.88 -3.79
C GLY A 79 -17.90 3.33 -2.67
N GLY A 80 -17.43 3.39 -1.43
CA GLY A 80 -18.03 2.72 -0.28
C GLY A 80 -18.83 3.65 0.60
N GLY A 81 -20.12 3.80 0.30
CA GLY A 81 -21.15 4.06 1.33
C GLY A 81 -21.39 2.87 2.27
N GLY A 82 -20.41 1.97 2.39
CA GLY A 82 -20.45 0.71 3.15
C GLY A 82 -19.68 0.82 4.47
N ASN A 83 -20.09 -0.01 5.44
CA ASN A 83 -19.80 0.08 6.87
C ASN A 83 -18.34 0.45 7.25
N LEU A 84 -18.10 1.74 7.51
CA LEU A 84 -16.81 2.32 7.93
C LEU A 84 -16.17 1.57 9.12
N GLN A 85 -17.01 1.06 10.03
CA GLN A 85 -16.55 0.30 11.19
C GLN A 85 -15.90 -1.04 10.81
N GLN A 86 -16.42 -1.72 9.79
CA GLN A 86 -15.82 -2.95 9.28
C GLN A 86 -14.50 -2.65 8.57
N MET A 87 -14.45 -1.58 7.77
CA MET A 87 -13.22 -1.14 7.10
C MET A 87 -12.13 -0.81 8.11
N LYS A 88 -12.45 -0.02 9.15
CA LYS A 88 -11.52 0.34 10.22
C LYS A 88 -10.94 -0.90 10.91
N LYS A 89 -11.79 -1.87 11.24
CA LYS A 89 -11.37 -3.13 11.88
C LYS A 89 -10.44 -3.97 11.00
N GLU A 90 -10.74 -4.09 9.71
CA GLU A 90 -9.87 -4.79 8.76
C GLU A 90 -8.53 -4.06 8.57
N TRP A 91 -8.57 -2.72 8.52
CA TRP A 91 -7.39 -1.87 8.33
C TRP A 91 -6.48 -1.83 9.55
N GLU A 92 -7.05 -1.93 10.74
CA GLU A 92 -6.29 -2.11 11.96
C GLU A 92 -5.60 -3.48 11.97
N LYS A 93 -6.31 -4.54 11.60
CA LYS A 93 -5.78 -5.92 11.56
C LYS A 93 -4.64 -6.11 10.56
N ASN A 94 -4.70 -5.46 9.40
CA ASN A 94 -3.70 -5.61 8.33
C ASN A 94 -2.61 -4.50 8.34
N GLY A 95 -2.65 -3.61 9.35
CA GLY A 95 -1.70 -2.50 9.51
C GLY A 95 -1.86 -1.35 8.51
N VAL A 96 -2.89 -1.34 7.67
CA VAL A 96 -3.19 -0.20 6.77
C VAL A 96 -3.46 1.05 7.60
N LEU A 97 -4.12 0.94 8.75
CA LEU A 97 -4.42 2.07 9.62
C LEU A 97 -3.14 2.76 10.13
N ALA A 98 -2.14 1.97 10.57
CA ALA A 98 -0.86 2.50 11.02
C ALA A 98 -0.07 3.17 9.89
N ARG A 99 -0.12 2.59 8.68
CA ARG A 99 0.49 3.20 7.48
C ARG A 99 -0.21 4.50 7.09
N LEU A 100 -1.54 4.56 7.18
CA LEU A 100 -2.30 5.78 6.93
C LEU A 100 -1.92 6.88 7.90
N HIS A 101 -1.91 6.57 9.20
CA HIS A 101 -1.50 7.52 10.24
C HIS A 101 -0.09 8.05 9.99
N SER A 102 0.86 7.16 9.67
CA SER A 102 2.25 7.55 9.36
C SER A 102 2.33 8.45 8.13
N ARG A 103 1.56 8.14 7.07
CA ARG A 103 1.45 8.99 5.88
C ARG A 103 0.88 10.37 6.22
N MET A 104 -0.22 10.43 6.95
CA MET A 104 -0.82 11.71 7.36
C MET A 104 0.14 12.58 8.16
N LYS A 105 0.88 11.96 9.10
CA LYS A 105 1.89 12.65 9.90
C LYS A 105 3.00 13.25 9.03
N ARG A 106 3.48 12.50 8.04
CA ARG A 106 4.46 13.01 7.07
C ARG A 106 3.92 14.16 6.24
N ASP A 107 2.73 14.00 5.67
CA ASP A 107 2.13 15.03 4.81
C ASP A 107 1.92 16.33 5.61
N LYS A 108 1.42 16.23 6.85
CA LYS A 108 1.27 17.37 7.77
C LYS A 108 2.61 18.03 8.10
N THR A 109 3.64 17.23 8.38
CA THR A 109 4.98 17.73 8.68
C THR A 109 5.60 18.44 7.49
N LEU A 110 5.47 17.85 6.30
CA LEU A 110 5.96 18.44 5.06
C LEU A 110 5.25 19.75 4.76
N ASN A 111 3.91 19.81 4.88
CA ASN A 111 3.15 21.03 4.67
C ASN A 111 3.57 22.13 5.64
N SER A 112 3.73 21.83 6.93
CA SER A 112 4.21 22.81 7.91
C SER A 112 5.64 23.29 7.61
N ALA A 113 6.51 22.41 7.10
CA ALA A 113 7.85 22.78 6.66
C ALA A 113 7.80 23.70 5.43
N LEU A 114 6.94 23.40 4.45
CA LEU A 114 6.74 24.18 3.23
C LEU A 114 6.26 25.61 3.53
N GLU A 115 5.39 25.79 4.53
CA GLU A 115 4.94 27.11 4.98
C GLU A 115 6.06 27.98 5.56
N LYS A 116 7.13 27.35 6.08
CA LYS A 116 8.26 28.04 6.72
C LYS A 116 9.41 28.37 5.77
N ILE A 117 9.43 27.78 4.56
CA ILE A 117 10.48 28.04 3.58
C ILE A 117 10.04 29.11 2.57
N THR A 118 11.00 29.84 2.03
CA THR A 118 10.74 30.76 0.92
C THR A 118 10.52 29.96 -0.36
N LEU A 119 9.26 29.85 -0.79
CA LEU A 119 8.93 29.25 -2.07
C LEU A 119 9.29 30.22 -3.20
N LYS A 120 10.09 29.74 -4.16
CA LYS A 120 10.37 30.47 -5.39
C LYS A 120 9.46 29.95 -6.48
N GLU A 121 8.37 30.66 -6.73
CA GLU A 121 7.49 30.37 -7.87
C GLU A 121 8.17 30.79 -9.17
N VAL A 122 8.22 29.89 -10.15
CA VAL A 122 8.77 30.14 -11.48
C VAL A 122 7.70 29.81 -12.50
N MET A 123 7.29 30.80 -13.29
CA MET A 123 6.42 30.54 -14.45
C MET A 123 7.24 29.81 -15.52
N VAL A 124 6.84 28.59 -15.86
CA VAL A 124 7.43 27.82 -16.95
C VAL A 124 6.46 27.75 -18.12
N ASP A 125 6.93 28.08 -19.33
CA ASP A 125 6.15 27.86 -20.54
C ASP A 125 6.05 26.36 -20.79
N ARG A 126 4.84 25.84 -21.06
CA ARG A 126 4.60 24.39 -21.27
C ARG A 126 5.49 23.79 -22.37
N LYS A 127 6.00 24.61 -23.30
CA LYS A 127 6.91 24.20 -24.38
C LYS A 127 8.32 23.82 -23.87
N ASP A 128 8.75 24.38 -22.74
CA ASP A 128 10.08 24.13 -22.18
C ASP A 128 10.17 22.80 -21.42
N LEU A 129 9.04 22.15 -21.14
CA LEU A 129 8.96 20.82 -20.50
C LEU A 129 9.14 19.65 -21.47
N ILE A 130 9.28 19.90 -22.78
CA ILE A 130 9.42 18.85 -23.81
C ILE A 130 10.90 18.48 -24.08
N ALA A 131 11.86 19.22 -23.51
CA ALA A 131 13.28 18.92 -23.71
C ALA A 131 13.81 17.90 -22.68
N ASP A 132 14.14 16.72 -23.20
CA ASP A 132 15.04 15.68 -22.67
C ASP A 132 14.61 14.89 -21.42
N ASN A 133 13.76 13.88 -21.66
CA ASN A 133 13.98 12.55 -21.08
C ASN A 133 14.71 11.71 -22.14
N LYS A 134 16.04 11.69 -22.11
CA LYS A 134 16.90 10.77 -22.87
C LYS A 134 17.55 9.78 -21.93
#